data_AF-A0A0R3RB36-F1
#
_entry.id   AF-A0A0R3RB36-F1
#
_cell.length_a   1.000
_cell.length_b   1.000
_cell.length_c   1.000
_cell.angle_alpha   90.00
_cell.angle_beta   90.00
_cell.angle_gamma   90.00
#
_symmetry.space_group_name_H-M   'P 1'
#
loop_
_entity.id
_entity.type
_entity.pdbx_description
1 polymer ?
#
loop_
_entity_poly.entity_id
_entity_poly.type
_entity_poly.pdbx_seq_one_letter_code
_entity_poly.pdbx_strand_id
1 'polypeptide(L)'
;MDQQNIPVLRAEYGNGRIIQIVLKSFDAEQVKRHFNLVRTRSGLPVVDLVSRQSAHVASVQGMWNPMINISSELNVSELSEKFSRHRTAKLSATEYVSSLVDEN
;
A
#
# COMPACT_ATOMS: atom_id res chain seq x y z
N MET A 1 48.83 -16.37 -23.77
CA MET A 1 47.45 -15.84 -23.65
C MET A 1 47.44 -15.01 -22.39
N ASP A 2 47.46 -13.69 -22.51
CA ASP A 2 47.50 -12.81 -21.34
C ASP A 2 46.16 -12.88 -20.63
N GLN A 3 46.18 -13.36 -19.39
CA GLN A 3 45.01 -13.42 -18.53
C GLN A 3 44.59 -11.98 -18.21
N GLN A 4 43.50 -11.53 -18.81
CA GLN A 4 43.01 -10.18 -18.62
C GLN A 4 42.49 -10.03 -17.17
N ASN A 5 43.36 -9.53 -16.29
CA ASN A 5 43.07 -9.31 -14.88
C ASN A 5 42.23 -8.04 -14.72
N ILE A 6 40.92 -8.18 -14.89
CA ILE A 6 39.96 -7.10 -14.69
C ILE A 6 39.68 -7.01 -13.18
N PRO A 7 39.96 -5.87 -12.51
CA PRO A 7 39.66 -5.72 -11.10
C PRO A 7 38.14 -5.70 -10.89
N VAL A 8 37.67 -6.51 -9.95
CA VAL A 8 36.23 -6.62 -9.60
C VAL A 8 36.07 -6.52 -8.09
N LEU A 9 35.13 -5.68 -7.66
CA LEU A 9 34.61 -5.64 -6.31
C LEU A 9 33.44 -6.61 -6.20
N ARG A 10 33.51 -7.56 -5.26
CA ARG A 10 32.43 -8.51 -4.97
C ARG A 10 31.95 -8.31 -3.54
N ALA A 11 30.66 -8.08 -3.38
CA ALA A 11 29.99 -7.97 -2.09
C ALA A 11 28.98 -9.10 -1.95
N GLU A 12 29.06 -9.84 -0.84
CA GLU A 12 28.15 -10.93 -0.49
C GLU A 12 27.38 -10.54 0.76
N TYR A 13 26.06 -10.70 0.71
CA TYR A 13 25.17 -10.27 1.78
C TYR A 13 24.61 -11.48 2.53
N GLY A 14 24.21 -11.28 3.79
CA GLY A 14 23.63 -12.36 4.61
C GLY A 14 22.34 -12.96 4.05
N ASN A 15 21.67 -12.30 3.11
CA ASN A 15 20.52 -12.82 2.37
C ASN A 15 20.91 -13.71 1.16
N GLY A 16 22.19 -14.05 1.00
CA GLY A 16 22.73 -14.88 -0.09
C GLY A 16 22.92 -14.15 -1.42
N ARG A 17 22.58 -12.86 -1.52
CA ARG A 17 22.76 -12.09 -2.74
C ARG A 17 24.20 -11.64 -2.91
N ILE A 18 24.61 -11.52 -4.17
CA ILE A 18 25.95 -11.12 -4.57
C ILE A 18 25.83 -9.93 -5.51
N ILE A 19 26.60 -8.87 -5.24
CA ILE A 19 26.77 -7.73 -6.14
C ILE A 19 28.22 -7.72 -6.61
N GLN A 20 28.42 -7.59 -7.92
CA GLN A 20 29.73 -7.46 -8.53
C GLN A 20 29.81 -6.13 -9.28
N ILE A 21 30.89 -5.38 -9.04
CA ILE A 21 31.17 -4.11 -9.71
C ILE A 21 32.55 -4.24 -10.35
N VAL A 22 32.60 -4.09 -11.67
CA VAL A 22 33.86 -4.02 -12.41
C VAL A 22 34.50 -2.68 -12.13
N LEU A 23 35.75 -2.67 -11.62
CA LEU A 23 36.47 -1.47 -11.24
C LEU A 23 37.42 -0.95 -12.34
N LYS A 24 37.17 -1.31 -13.59
CA LYS A 24 38.02 -0.92 -14.71
C LYS A 24 37.96 0.61 -14.88
N SER A 25 39.13 1.25 -14.87
CA SER A 25 39.28 2.69 -15.08
C SER A 25 38.67 3.59 -13.99
N PHE A 26 38.50 3.09 -12.76
CA PHE A 26 38.14 3.94 -11.62
C PHE A 26 39.35 4.48 -10.89
N ASP A 27 39.24 5.74 -10.45
CA ASP A 27 40.18 6.35 -9.51
C ASP A 27 39.97 5.79 -8.08
N ALA A 28 40.99 5.94 -7.22
CA ALA A 28 40.94 5.52 -5.83
C ALA A 28 39.73 6.11 -5.07
N GLU A 29 39.36 7.36 -5.34
CA GLU A 29 38.20 7.97 -4.69
C GLU A 29 36.89 7.28 -5.14
N GLN A 30 36.77 6.97 -6.43
CA GLN A 30 35.61 6.26 -6.98
C GLN A 30 35.50 4.84 -6.43
N VAL A 31 36.63 4.13 -6.34
CA VAL A 31 36.69 2.80 -5.70
C VAL A 31 36.22 2.87 -4.25
N LYS A 32 36.68 3.86 -3.49
CA LYS A 32 36.24 4.09 -2.09
C LYS A 32 34.74 4.36 -2.01
N ARG A 33 34.17 5.13 -2.94
CA ARG A 33 32.72 5.37 -3.01
C ARG A 33 31.95 4.08 -3.29
N HIS A 34 32.41 3.24 -4.21
CA HIS A 34 31.77 1.94 -4.49
C HIS A 34 31.86 0.97 -3.32
N PHE A 35 33.01 0.92 -2.61
CA PHE A 35 33.15 0.16 -1.37
C PHE A 35 32.16 0.60 -0.31
N ASN A 36 32.03 1.92 -0.10
CA ASN A 36 31.06 2.45 0.86
C ASN A 36 29.62 2.15 0.45
N LEU A 37 29.30 2.26 -0.84
CA LEU A 37 27.97 1.94 -1.37
C LEU A 37 27.58 0.49 -1.11
N VAL A 38 28.46 -0.48 -1.40
CA VAL A 38 28.14 -1.89 -1.15
C VAL A 38 28.07 -2.21 0.34
N ARG A 39 28.88 -1.55 1.18
CA ARG A 39 28.87 -1.71 2.64
C ARG A 39 27.57 -1.23 3.30
N THR A 40 26.96 -0.14 2.81
CA THR A 40 25.77 0.46 3.43
C THR A 40 24.45 -0.12 2.90
N ARG A 41 24.51 -0.98 1.89
CA ARG A 41 23.34 -1.65 1.32
C ARG A 41 22.94 -2.89 2.12
N SER A 42 21.65 -3.22 2.05
CA SER A 42 21.10 -4.47 2.60
C SER A 42 21.24 -5.67 1.66
N GLY A 43 21.74 -5.45 0.45
CA GLY A 43 21.78 -6.47 -0.61
C GLY A 43 20.45 -6.71 -1.32
N LEU A 44 19.37 -6.01 -0.95
CA LEU A 44 18.11 -6.05 -1.69
C LEU A 44 18.26 -5.43 -3.09
N PRO A 45 17.49 -5.91 -4.09
CA PRO A 45 17.54 -5.36 -5.44
C PRO A 45 17.14 -3.88 -5.46
N VAL A 46 17.74 -3.13 -6.39
CA VAL A 46 17.37 -1.73 -6.63
C VAL A 46 16.11 -1.73 -7.45
N VAL A 47 15.02 -1.28 -6.88
CA VAL A 47 13.72 -1.19 -7.53
C VAL A 47 13.17 0.21 -7.34
N ASP A 48 12.34 0.65 -8.28
CA ASP A 48 11.59 1.89 -8.11
C ASP A 48 10.45 1.64 -7.12
N LEU A 49 10.44 2.39 -6.02
CA LEU A 49 9.48 2.19 -4.93
C LEU A 49 8.29 3.12 -5.13
N VAL A 50 7.09 2.55 -5.19
CA VAL A 50 5.84 3.32 -5.24
C VAL A 50 5.65 4.16 -3.97
N SER A 51 5.99 3.61 -2.80
CA SER A 51 6.05 4.33 -1.54
C SER A 51 7.44 4.26 -0.93
N ARG A 52 8.00 5.42 -0.57
CA ARG A 52 9.32 5.55 0.05
C ARG A 52 9.31 5.28 1.55
N GLN A 53 8.13 5.15 2.14
CA GLN A 53 7.93 4.94 3.57
C GLN A 53 6.87 3.85 3.77
N SER A 54 7.18 2.90 4.64
CA SER A 54 6.26 1.85 5.05
C SER A 54 6.41 1.63 6.55
N ALA A 55 5.29 1.44 7.23
CA ALA A 55 5.27 0.95 8.60
C ALA A 55 4.82 -0.52 8.60
N HIS A 56 5.36 -1.32 9.53
CA HIS A 56 4.91 -2.69 9.72
C HIS A 56 3.45 -2.73 10.24
N VAL A 57 3.06 -1.72 11.03
CA VAL A 57 1.71 -1.56 11.52
C VAL A 57 1.02 -0.48 10.70
N ALA A 58 -0.06 -0.84 10.01
CA ALA A 58 -0.73 0.05 9.07
C ALA A 58 -1.67 1.07 9.75
N SER A 59 -2.17 0.78 10.96
CA SER A 59 -2.98 1.71 11.75
C SER A 59 -2.92 1.33 13.24
N VAL A 60 -2.95 2.34 14.11
CA VAL A 60 -3.02 2.17 15.57
C VAL A 60 -4.46 1.99 16.04
N GLN A 61 -5.42 2.69 15.41
CA GLN A 61 -6.83 2.71 15.82
C GLN A 61 -7.71 1.69 15.08
N GLY A 62 -7.12 1.00 14.10
CA GLY A 62 -7.83 0.13 13.17
C GLY A 62 -7.80 0.67 11.75
N MET A 63 -7.72 -0.22 10.78
CA MET A 63 -7.79 0.14 9.37
C MET A 63 -9.21 0.55 9.02
N TRP A 64 -9.37 1.58 8.19
CA TRP A 64 -10.67 1.99 7.69
C TRP A 64 -11.40 0.81 7.03
N ASN A 65 -12.67 0.64 7.34
CA ASN A 65 -13.55 -0.28 6.63
C ASN A 65 -14.96 0.35 6.51
N PRO A 66 -15.77 -0.08 5.53
CA PRO A 66 -17.10 0.49 5.31
C PRO A 66 -18.05 0.36 6.51
N MET A 67 -17.77 -0.58 7.43
CA MET A 67 -18.63 -0.86 8.58
C MET A 67 -18.30 -0.02 9.81
N ILE A 68 -17.18 0.73 9.83
CA ILE A 68 -16.72 1.47 11.04
C ILE A 68 -17.78 2.44 11.54
N ASN A 69 -18.45 3.14 10.63
CA ASN A 69 -19.40 4.19 10.96
C ASN A 69 -20.85 3.76 10.73
N ILE A 70 -21.13 2.47 10.84
CA ILE A 70 -22.51 1.98 10.74
C ILE A 70 -23.28 2.39 11.99
N SER A 71 -24.51 2.85 11.77
CA SER A 71 -25.42 3.23 12.84
C SER A 71 -25.64 2.06 13.80
N SER A 72 -25.51 2.32 15.10
CA SER A 72 -25.80 1.34 16.16
C SER A 72 -27.25 0.86 16.14
N GLU A 73 -28.17 1.60 15.50
CA GLU A 73 -29.55 1.19 15.26
C GLU A 73 -29.68 -0.12 14.48
N LEU A 74 -28.63 -0.55 13.77
CA LEU A 74 -28.64 -1.81 13.03
C LEU A 74 -28.31 -3.03 13.91
N ASN A 75 -27.82 -2.82 15.13
CA ASN A 75 -27.37 -3.87 16.04
C ASN A 75 -28.21 -3.91 17.34
N VAL A 76 -29.50 -3.59 17.24
CA VAL A 76 -30.45 -3.74 18.35
C VAL A 76 -31.09 -5.12 18.29
N SER A 77 -31.41 -5.71 19.46
CA SER A 77 -32.03 -7.03 19.57
C SER A 77 -33.46 -7.08 19.03
N GLU A 78 -34.14 -5.93 19.02
CA GLU A 78 -35.49 -5.79 18.50
C GLU A 78 -35.45 -5.37 17.04
N LEU A 79 -36.16 -6.11 16.18
CA LEU A 79 -36.21 -5.84 14.75
C LEU A 79 -36.94 -4.52 14.49
N SER A 80 -36.20 -3.49 14.09
CA SER A 80 -36.81 -2.23 13.66
C SER A 80 -37.44 -2.37 12.28
N GLU A 81 -38.72 -2.02 12.16
CA GLU A 81 -39.42 -1.98 10.87
C GLU A 81 -38.75 -1.03 9.87
N LYS A 82 -38.05 0.02 10.33
CA LYS A 82 -37.34 1.00 9.49
C LYS A 82 -36.35 0.37 8.50
N PHE A 83 -35.74 -0.75 8.89
CA PHE A 83 -34.76 -1.47 8.05
C PHE A 83 -35.38 -2.64 7.28
N SER A 84 -36.58 -3.09 7.68
CA SER A 84 -37.31 -4.17 7.01
C SER A 84 -38.29 -3.64 5.95
N ARG A 85 -38.70 -2.37 6.04
CA ARG A 85 -39.60 -1.73 5.08
C ARG A 85 -38.91 -1.63 3.72
N HIS A 86 -39.61 -2.09 2.68
CA HIS A 86 -39.20 -1.93 1.30
C HIS A 86 -39.02 -0.44 0.98
N ARG A 87 -37.81 -0.05 0.56
CA ARG A 87 -37.52 1.31 0.10
C ARG A 87 -37.61 1.33 -1.42
N THR A 88 -38.58 2.07 -1.94
CA THR A 88 -38.70 2.37 -3.37
C THR A 88 -38.30 3.82 -3.63
N ALA A 89 -37.59 4.07 -4.72
CA ALA A 89 -37.30 5.42 -5.18
C ALA A 89 -38.49 6.07 -5.89
N LYS A 90 -39.48 5.27 -6.31
CA LYS A 90 -40.67 5.74 -7.01
C LYS A 90 -41.83 5.89 -6.03
N LEU A 91 -42.51 7.04 -6.07
CA LEU A 91 -43.77 7.28 -5.37
C LEU A 91 -44.82 6.24 -5.79
N SER A 92 -45.51 5.67 -4.81
CA SER A 92 -46.67 4.83 -5.06
C SER A 92 -47.81 5.67 -5.64
N ALA A 93 -48.67 5.06 -6.46
CA ALA A 93 -49.86 5.73 -7.01
C ALA A 93 -50.76 6.32 -5.90
N THR A 94 -50.86 5.63 -4.77
CA THR A 94 -51.62 6.08 -3.60
C THR A 94 -50.98 7.30 -2.95
N GLU A 95 -49.66 7.31 -2.82
CA GLU A 95 -48.91 8.43 -2.21
C GLU A 95 -49.00 9.68 -3.09
N TYR A 96 -48.95 9.50 -4.41
CA TYR A 96 -49.11 10.59 -5.38
C TYR A 96 -50.50 11.23 -5.29
N VAL A 97 -51.57 10.43 -5.20
CA VAL A 97 -52.93 10.97 -5.05
C VAL A 97 -53.08 11.72 -3.73
N SER A 98 -52.53 11.20 -2.62
CA SER A 98 -52.55 11.92 -1.33
C SER A 98 -51.82 13.27 -1.39
N SER A 99 -50.67 13.36 -2.05
CA SER A 99 -49.95 14.64 -2.19
C SER A 99 -50.75 15.71 -2.95
N LEU A 100 -51.61 15.32 -3.89
CA LEU A 100 -52.45 16.26 -4.64
C LEU A 100 -53.59 16.85 -3.79
N VAL A 101 -54.01 16.14 -2.73
CA VAL A 101 -55.05 16.60 -1.81
C VAL A 101 -54.48 17.63 -0.83
N ASP A 102 -53.25 17.46 -0.38
CA ASP A 102 -52.59 18.36 0.58
C ASP A 102 -52.15 19.71 -0.04
N GLU A 103 -52.10 19.82 -1.37
CA GLU A 103 -51.73 21.05 -2.09
C GLU A 103 -52.92 22.01 -2.36
N ASN A 104 -54.16 21.64 -2.01
CA ASN A 104 -55.38 22.47 -2.19
C ASN A 104 -55.91 23.02 -0.86
#